data_AF-A0A7C3REI3-F1
#
_entry.id   AF-A0A7C3REI3-F1
#
_cell.length_a   1.000
_cell.length_b   1.000
_cell.length_c   1.000
_cell.angle_alpha   90.00
_cell.angle_beta   90.00
_cell.angle_gamma   90.00
#
_symmetry.space_group_name_H-M   'P 1'
#
loop_
_entity.id
_entity.type
_entity.pdbx_description
1 polymer ?
#
loop_
_entity_poly.entity_id
_entity_poly.type
_entity_poly.pdbx_seq_one_letter_code
_entity_poly.pdbx_strand_id
1 'polypeptide(L)'
;MNASSSYKPFSGMFRRKVTGGRRIRLPAKFVSGPICRFRMLIVQSQFLRLIPVCDSSQAAPMKVLETQVDYGEVEVRNRYLRVLRQITGQLFKTGQVVVLGMLNVIEIFDLAVWQQKQAAALDNLHRLGSFQ
;
A
#
# COMPACT_ATOMS: atom_id res chain seq x y z
N MET A 1 25.78 -19.58 -7.77
CA MET A 1 25.72 -18.87 -6.47
C MET A 1 24.27 -18.46 -6.22
N ASN A 2 23.57 -19.12 -5.29
CA ASN A 2 22.18 -18.79 -4.96
C ASN A 2 22.16 -17.68 -3.90
N ALA A 3 21.69 -16.49 -4.27
CA ALA A 3 21.29 -15.50 -3.29
C ALA A 3 20.04 -16.03 -2.60
N SER A 4 20.18 -16.46 -1.34
CA SER A 4 19.03 -16.72 -0.47
C SER A 4 18.28 -15.40 -0.33
N SER A 5 17.15 -15.28 -1.04
CA SER A 5 16.32 -14.08 -1.02
C SER A 5 15.73 -13.95 0.39
N SER A 6 16.30 -13.09 1.21
CA SER A 6 15.85 -12.77 2.56
C SER A 6 14.57 -11.93 2.59
N TYR A 7 13.81 -11.92 1.49
CA TYR A 7 12.54 -11.20 1.38
C TYR A 7 11.50 -11.82 2.32
N LYS A 8 11.12 -11.06 3.35
CA LYS A 8 10.01 -11.43 4.23
C LYS A 8 8.73 -10.79 3.70
N PRO A 9 7.64 -11.55 3.53
CA PRO A 9 6.37 -11.00 3.09
C PRO A 9 5.83 -9.93 4.06
N PHE A 10 5.21 -8.89 3.51
CA PHE A 10 4.53 -7.87 4.29
C PHE A 10 3.27 -8.46 4.93
N SER A 11 3.10 -8.25 6.24
CA SER A 11 1.92 -8.68 6.96
C SER A 11 1.47 -7.66 8.00
N GLY A 12 0.18 -7.59 8.25
CA GLY A 12 -0.42 -6.82 9.33
C GLY A 12 -0.91 -5.43 8.92
N MET A 13 -1.63 -4.79 9.85
CA MET A 13 -2.38 -3.56 9.63
C MET A 13 -1.97 -2.50 10.66
N PHE A 14 -1.75 -1.27 10.20
CA PHE A 14 -1.23 -0.19 11.05
C PHE A 14 -1.94 1.14 10.78
N ARG A 15 -2.51 1.74 11.82
CA ARG A 15 -3.02 3.12 11.75
C ARG A 15 -1.87 4.13 11.82
N ARG A 16 -1.89 5.14 10.96
CA ARG A 16 -0.87 6.19 10.87
C ARG A 16 -1.51 7.55 10.57
N LYS A 17 -0.84 8.63 10.98
CA LYS A 17 -1.21 10.00 10.61
C LYS A 17 -0.37 10.46 9.41
N VAL A 18 -0.99 11.16 8.47
CA VAL A 18 -0.28 11.88 7.40
C VAL A 18 0.37 13.12 8.02
N THR A 19 1.70 13.18 8.01
CA THR A 19 2.46 14.26 8.64
C THR A 19 2.83 15.33 7.61
N GLY A 20 2.56 16.60 7.92
CA GLY A 20 2.85 17.73 7.03
C GLY A 20 2.14 17.63 5.67
N GLY A 21 1.01 16.92 5.61
CA GLY A 21 0.19 16.75 4.41
C GLY A 21 0.85 15.97 3.26
N ARG A 22 1.97 15.28 3.47
CA ARG A 22 2.70 14.59 2.39
C ARG A 22 3.56 13.40 2.81
N ARG A 23 3.65 13.10 4.11
CA ARG A 23 4.52 12.04 4.63
C ARG A 23 3.74 11.00 5.40
N ILE A 24 4.01 9.73 5.13
CA ILE A 24 3.41 8.59 5.83
C ILE A 24 4.54 7.72 6.37
N ARG A 25 4.52 7.43 7.68
CA ARG A 25 5.55 6.60 8.31
C ARG A 25 5.21 5.13 8.16
N LEU A 26 6.01 4.40 7.38
CA LEU A 26 5.86 2.97 7.20
C LEU A 26 6.33 2.19 8.45
N PRO A 27 5.68 1.05 8.77
CA PRO A 27 6.17 0.09 9.76
C PRO A 27 7.62 -0.34 9.48
N ALA A 28 8.43 -0.52 10.54
CA ALA A 28 9.85 -0.86 10.38
C ALA A 28 10.04 -2.14 9.55
N LYS A 29 9.21 -3.15 9.83
CA LYS A 29 9.22 -4.43 9.14
C LYS A 29 8.88 -4.38 7.64
N PHE A 30 8.31 -3.27 7.15
CA PHE A 30 8.01 -3.10 5.71
C PHE A 30 9.18 -2.47 4.94
N VAL A 31 10.19 -1.99 5.65
CA VAL A 31 11.35 -1.30 5.09
C VAL A 31 12.66 -1.83 5.71
N SER A 32 12.60 -3.00 6.36
CA SER A 32 13.76 -3.70 6.92
C SER A 32 14.16 -4.82 5.95
N GLY A 33 15.27 -4.64 5.24
CA GLY A 33 15.77 -5.59 4.24
C GLY A 33 16.29 -4.91 2.98
N PRO A 34 16.68 -5.67 1.94
CA PRO A 34 17.31 -5.16 0.71
C PRO A 34 16.37 -4.37 -0.23
N ILE A 35 15.29 -3.79 0.27
CA ILE A 35 14.27 -3.09 -0.54
C ILE A 35 14.16 -1.64 -0.07
N CYS A 36 14.65 -0.72 -0.90
CA CYS A 36 14.58 0.72 -0.66
C CYS A 36 13.66 1.46 -1.64
N ARG A 37 13.15 0.77 -2.67
CA ARG A 37 12.35 1.34 -3.75
C ARG A 37 11.01 0.62 -3.91
N PHE A 38 9.98 1.40 -4.20
CA PHE A 38 8.64 0.91 -4.46
C PHE A 38 8.08 1.56 -5.72
N ARG A 39 7.36 0.82 -6.55
CA ARG A 39 6.43 1.40 -7.52
C ARG A 39 5.15 1.79 -6.82
N MET A 40 4.64 2.98 -7.13
CA MET A 40 3.48 3.55 -6.47
C MET A 40 2.31 3.65 -7.46
N LEU A 41 1.22 2.95 -7.15
CA LEU A 41 0.00 2.92 -7.96
C LEU A 41 -1.17 3.54 -7.20
N ILE A 42 -1.96 4.36 -7.88
CA ILE A 42 -3.25 4.80 -7.37
C ILE A 42 -4.30 3.83 -7.90
N VAL A 43 -4.97 3.12 -6.99
CA VAL A 43 -5.95 2.10 -7.36
C VAL A 43 -7.35 2.67 -7.21
N GLN A 44 -8.07 2.75 -8.34
CA GLN A 44 -9.46 3.20 -8.45
C GLN A 44 -9.74 4.54 -7.76
N SER A 45 -8.74 5.43 -7.68
CA SER A 45 -8.83 6.71 -6.95
C SER A 45 -9.24 6.57 -5.47
N GLN A 46 -9.03 5.41 -4.85
CA GLN A 46 -9.44 5.13 -3.46
C GLN A 46 -8.27 4.89 -2.51
N PHE A 47 -7.19 4.29 -2.99
CA PHE A 47 -6.06 3.93 -2.14
C PHE A 47 -4.76 3.90 -2.93
N LEU A 48 -3.66 3.94 -2.19
CA LEU A 48 -2.31 3.83 -2.73
C LEU A 48 -1.83 2.39 -2.56
N ARG A 49 -1.24 1.81 -3.61
CA ARG A 49 -0.56 0.51 -3.54
C ARG A 49 0.92 0.71 -3.83
N LEU A 50 1.77 0.17 -2.98
CA LEU A 50 3.21 0.13 -3.14
C LEU A 50 3.63 -1.30 -3.47
N ILE A 51 4.35 -1.45 -4.56
CA ILE A 51 4.92 -2.71 -5.02
C ILE A 51 6.44 -2.60 -4.86
N PRO A 52 7.10 -3.48 -4.08
CA PRO A 52 8.55 -3.45 -3.92
C PRO A 52 9.24 -3.69 -5.27
N VAL A 53 10.29 -2.92 -5.55
CA VAL A 53 11.17 -3.16 -6.70
C VAL A 53 12.44 -3.81 -6.19
N CYS A 54 12.66 -5.08 -6.54
CA CYS A 54 13.88 -5.80 -6.21
C CYS A 54 14.90 -5.63 -7.35
N ASP A 55 16.13 -5.22 -7.02
CA ASP A 55 17.19 -4.93 -8.00
C ASP A 55 17.86 -6.18 -8.62
N SER A 56 17.37 -7.39 -8.36
CA SER A 56 17.85 -8.59 -9.04
C SER A 56 17.05 -8.80 -10.32
N SER A 57 17.61 -8.39 -11.46
CA SER A 57 17.44 -8.98 -12.80
C SER A 57 16.20 -9.87 -13.02
N GLN A 58 15.29 -9.41 -13.88
CA GLN A 58 14.11 -10.16 -14.36
C GLN A 58 13.01 -10.43 -13.31
N ALA A 59 12.45 -9.39 -12.71
CA ALA A 59 11.03 -9.46 -12.37
C ALA A 59 10.27 -9.49 -13.70
N ALA A 60 9.58 -10.60 -14.00
CA ALA A 60 8.72 -10.70 -15.17
C ALA A 60 7.85 -9.44 -15.26
N PRO A 61 7.70 -8.81 -16.44
CA PRO A 61 6.86 -7.64 -16.59
C PRO A 61 5.46 -8.05 -16.11
N MET A 62 5.08 -7.58 -14.92
CA MET A 62 3.74 -7.77 -14.42
C MET A 62 2.87 -7.06 -15.44
N LYS A 63 2.06 -7.82 -16.18
CA LYS A 63 1.16 -7.28 -17.19
C LYS A 63 0.04 -6.59 -16.43
N VAL A 64 0.32 -5.35 -16.06
CA VAL A 64 -0.55 -4.46 -15.33
C VAL A 64 -1.70 -4.11 -16.29
N LEU A 65 -2.83 -4.82 -16.15
CA LEU A 65 -4.09 -4.52 -16.81
C LEU A 65 -4.66 -3.24 -16.18
N GLU A 66 -4.25 -2.08 -16.66
CA GLU A 66 -4.60 -0.81 -16.00
C GLU A 66 -5.12 0.25 -16.95
N THR A 67 -6.41 0.52 -16.77
CA THR A 67 -6.90 1.90 -16.60
C THR A 67 -6.48 2.40 -15.21
N GLN A 68 -5.19 2.47 -14.91
CA GLN A 68 -4.67 3.11 -13.71
C GLN A 68 -3.42 3.91 -14.07
N VAL A 69 -3.29 5.05 -13.41
CA VAL A 69 -2.21 6.00 -13.61
C VAL A 69 -1.07 5.58 -12.69
N ASP A 70 -0.04 4.95 -13.27
CA ASP A 70 1.22 4.70 -12.59
C ASP A 70 1.85 6.05 -12.17
N TYR A 71 2.18 6.19 -10.89
CA TYR A 71 2.81 7.41 -10.36
C TYR A 71 4.33 7.26 -10.21
N GLY A 72 4.91 6.17 -10.69
CA GLY A 72 6.35 5.96 -10.80
C GLY A 72 7.00 5.32 -9.57
N GLU A 73 8.33 5.22 -9.61
CA GLU A 73 9.13 4.68 -8.51
C GLU A 73 9.36 5.74 -7.42
N VAL A 74 9.10 5.36 -6.17
CA VAL A 74 9.30 6.17 -4.98
C VAL A 74 10.31 5.51 -4.04
N GLU A 75 11.25 6.33 -3.57
CA GLU A 75 12.24 5.93 -2.57
C GLU A 75 11.70 6.21 -1.16
N VAL A 76 11.83 5.24 -0.25
CA VAL A 76 11.44 5.42 1.15
C VAL A 76 12.68 5.71 1.99
N ARG A 77 12.82 6.96 2.45
CA ARG A 77 13.93 7.38 3.31
C ARG A 77 13.52 7.43 4.78
N ASN A 78 14.32 6.86 5.67
CA ASN A 78 14.07 6.85 7.12
C ASN A 78 12.66 6.38 7.48
N ARG A 79 12.12 5.40 6.74
CA ARG A 79 10.76 4.86 6.89
C ARG A 79 9.63 5.83 6.52
N TYR A 80 9.93 6.97 5.91
CA TYR A 80 8.93 7.93 5.46
C TYR A 80 8.71 7.77 3.96
N LEU A 81 7.47 7.38 3.61
CA LEU A 81 6.97 7.51 2.26
C LEU A 81 6.60 8.98 2.03
N ARG A 82 7.16 9.58 0.98
CA ARG A 82 6.80 10.92 0.53
C ARG A 82 5.80 10.79 -0.62
N VAL A 83 4.58 11.27 -0.40
CA VAL A 83 3.50 11.28 -1.39
C VAL A 83 3.27 12.72 -1.84
N LEU A 84 2.99 12.94 -3.13
CA LEU A 84 2.70 14.28 -3.63
C LEU A 84 1.45 14.86 -2.97
N ARG A 85 1.48 16.16 -2.67
CA ARG A 85 0.40 16.85 -1.94
C ARG A 85 -0.96 16.72 -2.64
N GLN A 86 -0.95 16.72 -3.97
CA GLN A 86 -2.14 16.52 -4.80
C GLN A 86 -2.77 15.15 -4.56
N ILE A 87 -1.97 14.09 -4.60
CA ILE A 87 -2.43 12.71 -4.35
C ILE A 87 -2.95 12.59 -2.92
N THR A 88 -2.23 13.13 -1.93
CA THR A 88 -2.69 13.07 -0.53
C THR A 88 -3.99 13.84 -0.30
N GLY A 89 -4.19 14.97 -0.99
CA GLY A 89 -5.43 15.75 -0.89
C GLY A 89 -6.62 15.04 -1.54
N GLN A 90 -6.36 14.24 -2.58
CA GLN A 90 -7.39 13.43 -3.24
C GLN A 90 -7.74 12.18 -2.43
N LEU A 91 -6.73 11.44 -1.97
CA LEU A 91 -6.91 10.13 -1.36
C LEU A 91 -7.09 10.17 0.17
N PHE A 92 -6.36 11.03 0.90
CA PHE A 92 -6.23 10.97 2.37
C PHE A 92 -6.90 12.16 3.08
N LYS A 93 -8.19 12.33 2.84
CA LYS A 93 -8.98 13.48 3.30
C LYS A 93 -9.03 13.63 4.82
N THR A 94 -9.00 12.53 5.57
CA THR A 94 -9.06 12.55 7.05
C THR A 94 -7.71 12.88 7.69
N GLY A 95 -6.62 12.82 6.92
CA GLY A 95 -5.26 12.88 7.45
C GLY A 95 -4.87 11.66 8.31
N GLN A 96 -5.75 10.65 8.42
CA GLN A 96 -5.47 9.37 9.04
C GLN A 96 -5.55 8.26 7.99
N VAL A 97 -4.58 7.35 8.03
CA VAL A 97 -4.47 6.26 7.06
C VAL A 97 -4.29 4.92 7.73
N VAL A 98 -4.72 3.88 7.05
CA VAL A 98 -4.44 2.49 7.37
C VAL A 98 -3.40 1.98 6.39
N VAL A 99 -2.23 1.59 6.90
CA VAL A 99 -1.16 0.94 6.14
C VAL A 99 -1.30 -0.57 6.35
N LEU A 100 -1.62 -1.28 5.28
CA LEU A 100 -1.86 -2.72 5.28
C LEU A 100 -0.76 -3.42 4.47
N GLY A 101 -0.08 -4.38 5.07
CA GLY A 101 0.85 -5.26 4.36
C GLY A 101 0.13 -6.52 3.90
N MET A 102 0.16 -6.79 2.59
CA MET A 102 -0.45 -7.97 1.98
C MET A 102 0.56 -8.71 1.11
N LEU A 103 1.32 -9.61 1.72
CA LEU A 103 2.35 -10.46 1.08
C LEU A 103 3.41 -9.63 0.32
N ASN A 104 3.13 -9.31 -0.94
CA ASN A 104 4.05 -8.65 -1.86
C ASN A 104 3.72 -7.19 -2.09
N VAL A 105 2.67 -6.65 -1.47
CA VAL A 105 2.27 -5.25 -1.63
C VAL A 105 1.99 -4.59 -0.29
N ILE A 106 2.11 -3.27 -0.26
CA ILE A 106 1.63 -2.45 0.85
C ILE A 106 0.50 -1.57 0.30
N GLU A 107 -0.66 -1.63 0.93
CA GLU A 107 -1.80 -0.77 0.59
C GLU A 107 -1.99 0.28 1.67
N ILE A 108 -2.33 1.50 1.24
CA ILE A 108 -2.54 2.64 2.11
C ILE A 108 -3.89 3.25 1.78
N PHE A 109 -4.81 3.11 2.73
CA PHE A 109 -6.17 3.63 2.65
C PHE A 109 -6.32 4.86 3.54
N ASP A 110 -7.16 5.81 3.14
CA ASP A 110 -7.74 6.72 4.12
C ASP A 110 -8.58 5.93 5.13
N LEU A 111 -8.60 6.37 6.39
CA LEU A 111 -9.30 5.66 7.45
C LEU A 111 -10.79 5.49 7.15
N ALA A 112 -11.46 6.50 6.59
CA ALA A 112 -12.88 6.43 6.28
C ALA A 112 -13.16 5.41 5.16
N VAL A 113 -12.33 5.42 4.11
CA VAL A 113 -12.42 4.45 3.01
C VAL A 113 -12.21 3.03 3.52
N TRP A 114 -11.24 2.82 4.41
CA TRP A 114 -11.00 1.51 5.02
C TRP A 114 -12.20 1.02 5.85
N GLN A 115 -12.78 1.88 6.69
CA GLN A 115 -13.95 1.55 7.50
C GLN A 115 -15.15 1.19 6.62
N GLN A 116 -15.36 1.92 5.53
CA GLN A 116 -16.41 1.61 4.55
C GLN A 116 -16.19 0.23 3.92
N LYS A 117 -14.96 -0.12 3.53
CA LYS A 117 -14.64 -1.44 2.98
C LYS A 117 -14.88 -2.56 4.00
N GLN A 118 -14.53 -2.35 5.26
CA GLN A 118 -14.81 -3.33 6.32
C GLN A 118 -16.32 -3.51 6.56
N ALA A 119 -17.07 -2.41 6.62
CA ALA A 119 -18.52 -2.45 6.80
C ALA A 119 -19.21 -3.18 5.64
N ALA A 120 -18.82 -2.90 4.40
CA ALA A 120 -19.34 -3.58 3.22
C ALA A 120 -18.98 -5.08 3.21
N ALA A 121 -17.76 -5.45 3.62
CA ALA A 121 -17.36 -6.84 3.73
C ALA A 121 -18.18 -7.57 4.81
N LEU A 122 -18.42 -6.94 5.95
CA LEU A 122 -19.23 -7.50 7.03
C LEU A 122 -20.70 -7.66 6.61
N ASP A 123 -21.27 -6.67 5.94
CA ASP A 123 -22.63 -6.72 5.38
C ASP A 123 -22.76 -7.87 4.35
N ASN A 124 -21.77 -8.03 3.47
CA ASN A 124 -21.73 -9.15 2.53
C ASN A 124 -21.64 -10.52 3.23
N LEU A 125 -20.88 -10.63 4.32
CA LEU A 125 -20.83 -11.86 5.11
C LEU A 125 -22.16 -12.16 5.80
N HIS A 126 -22.83 -11.14 6.34
CA HIS A 126 -24.15 -11.29 6.95
C HIS A 126 -25.19 -11.77 5.93
N ARG A 127 -25.14 -11.25 4.69
CA ARG A 127 -26.04 -11.67 3.59
C ARG A 127 -25.80 -13.09 3.11
N LEU A 128 -24.56 -13.57 3.11
CA LEU A 128 -24.25 -14.96 2.75
C LEU A 128 -24.71 -15.96 3.84
N GLY A 129 -24.76 -15.53 5.10
CA GLY A 129 -25.27 -16.33 6.22
C GLY A 129 -26.80 -16.39 6.32
N SER A 130 -27.54 -15.59 5.54
CA SER A 130 -29.01 -15.52 5.57
C SER A 130 -29.71 -16.27 4.42
N PHE A 131 -28.98 -17.00 3.58
CA PHE A 131 -29.60 -17.94 2.63
C PHE A 131 -29.92 -19.25 3.37
N GLN A 132 -31.16 -19.37 3.85
CA GLN A 132 -31.80 -20.63 4.24
C GLN A 132 -32.58 -21.21 3.06
#